data_AF-A0A4S3K961-F1
#
_entry.id   AF-A0A4S3K961-F1
#
_cell.length_a   1.000
_cell.length_b   1.000
_cell.length_c   1.000
_cell.angle_alpha   90.00
_cell.angle_beta   90.00
_cell.angle_gamma   90.00
#
_symmetry.space_group_name_H-M   'P 1'
#
loop_
_entity.id
_entity.type
_entity.pdbx_description
1 polymer ?
#
loop_
_entity_poly.entity_id
_entity_poly.type
_entity_poly.pdbx_seq_one_letter_code
_entity_poly.pdbx_strand_id
1 'polypeptide(L)'
;MPNVTLEVTLKNGSLDVDQSGNGNQIAHGQSVTITWHLSGPGVSPGSFNAISDPTHPGFAWIQSPPSGVFGQAQLANNGDKITITDANDSTSSSGEWIYQLCATINGAPYSTISTLPTATTTNPVIKNL
;
A
#
# COMPACT_ATOMS: atom_id res chain seq x y z
N MET A 1 5.95 -1.45 18.38
CA MET A 1 5.46 -0.43 17.42
C MET A 1 4.01 -0.78 17.11
N PRO A 2 3.06 0.17 17.21
CA PRO A 2 1.66 -0.07 16.81
C PRO A 2 1.57 -0.41 15.32
N ASN A 3 0.51 -1.14 14.94
CA ASN A 3 0.26 -1.56 13.56
C ASN A 3 -1.04 -0.94 13.06
N VAL A 4 -0.99 -0.37 11.86
CA VAL A 4 -2.12 0.12 11.10
C VAL A 4 -2.33 -0.82 9.93
N THR A 5 -3.48 -1.49 9.87
CA THR A 5 -3.80 -2.40 8.76
C THR A 5 -4.83 -1.77 7.84
N LEU A 6 -4.50 -1.72 6.56
CA LEU A 6 -5.34 -1.26 5.46
C LEU A 6 -5.74 -2.48 4.64
N GLU A 7 -7.04 -2.77 4.57
CA GLU A 7 -7.57 -3.87 3.77
C GLU A 7 -7.56 -3.48 2.30
N VAL A 8 -7.11 -4.40 1.46
CA VAL A 8 -7.01 -4.23 0.00
C VAL A 8 -7.88 -5.29 -0.65
N THR A 9 -8.90 -4.85 -1.36
CA THR A 9 -9.89 -5.74 -1.98
C THR A 9 -9.90 -5.58 -3.50
N LEU A 10 -10.44 -6.58 -4.21
CA LEU A 10 -10.71 -6.44 -5.64
C LEU A 10 -12.11 -5.87 -5.85
N LYS A 11 -12.21 -4.68 -6.44
CA LYS A 11 -13.46 -3.97 -6.69
C LYS A 11 -13.49 -3.42 -8.10
N ASN A 12 -14.56 -3.74 -8.84
CA ASN A 12 -14.77 -3.28 -10.22
C ASN A 12 -13.52 -3.47 -11.12
N GLY A 13 -12.85 -4.61 -10.97
CA GLY A 13 -11.66 -4.96 -11.75
C GLY A 13 -10.36 -4.32 -11.28
N SER A 14 -10.28 -3.82 -10.05
CA SER A 14 -9.16 -3.01 -9.53
C SER A 14 -8.83 -3.31 -8.07
N LEU A 15 -7.61 -3.00 -7.64
CA LEU A 15 -7.30 -3.00 -6.20
C LEU A 15 -7.84 -1.73 -5.54
N ASP A 16 -8.65 -1.89 -4.50
CA ASP A 16 -9.24 -0.82 -3.70
C ASP A 16 -8.67 -0.90 -2.28
N VAL A 17 -8.04 0.18 -1.82
CA VAL A 17 -7.51 0.27 -0.45
C VAL A 17 -8.56 0.95 0.43
N ASP A 18 -8.99 0.27 1.49
CA ASP A 18 -9.89 0.87 2.46
C ASP A 18 -9.14 1.90 3.33
N GLN A 19 -9.39 3.18 3.04
CA GLN A 19 -8.85 4.31 3.81
C GLN A 19 -9.92 5.01 4.65
N SER A 20 -11.07 4.37 4.85
CA SER A 20 -12.16 4.94 5.64
C SER A 20 -11.77 5.14 7.10
N GLY A 21 -12.48 6.04 7.79
CA GLY A 21 -12.24 6.28 9.23
C GLY A 21 -10.85 6.83 9.58
N ASN A 22 -10.15 7.46 8.62
CA ASN A 22 -8.78 7.96 8.77
C ASN A 22 -7.73 6.86 8.96
N GLY A 23 -7.98 5.62 8.48
CA GLY A 23 -7.04 4.50 8.62
C GLY A 23 -5.67 4.73 7.99
N ASN A 24 -5.53 5.71 7.10
CA ASN A 24 -4.29 6.10 6.45
C ASN A 24 -3.60 7.33 7.06
N GLN A 25 -4.13 7.87 8.17
CA GLN A 25 -3.59 9.02 8.88
C GLN A 25 -2.78 8.57 10.09
N ILE A 26 -1.51 8.97 10.13
CA ILE A 26 -0.60 8.71 11.25
C ILE A 26 -0.34 10.02 11.98
N ALA A 27 -0.68 10.05 13.27
CA ALA A 27 -0.46 11.23 14.11
C ALA A 27 1.03 11.45 14.42
N HIS A 28 1.43 12.70 14.61
CA HIS A 28 2.77 13.09 15.04
C HIS A 28 3.19 12.46 16.36
N GLY A 29 4.50 12.21 16.46
CA GLY A 29 5.12 11.56 17.61
C GLY A 29 4.91 10.06 17.64
N GLN A 30 4.45 9.45 16.54
CA GLN A 30 4.25 8.02 16.43
C GLN A 30 5.13 7.43 15.33
N SER A 31 5.72 6.27 15.64
CA SER A 31 6.21 5.36 14.62
C SER A 31 5.26 4.17 14.55
N VAL A 32 4.86 3.78 13.35
CA VAL A 32 3.90 2.69 13.12
C VAL A 32 4.42 1.73 12.06
N THR A 33 3.89 0.51 12.05
CA THR A 33 3.95 -0.36 10.87
C THR A 33 2.64 -0.23 10.12
N ILE A 34 2.69 0.21 8.87
CA ILE A 34 1.53 0.16 7.97
C ILE A 34 1.56 -1.18 7.27
N THR A 35 0.45 -1.90 7.31
CA THR A 35 0.26 -3.20 6.68
C THR A 35 -0.86 -3.10 5.66
N TRP A 36 -0.58 -3.38 4.40
CA TRP A 36 -1.61 -3.64 3.39
C TRP A 36 -1.91 -5.11 3.36
N HIS A 37 -3.17 -5.49 3.47
CA HIS A 37 -3.59 -6.88 3.49
C HIS A 37 -4.54 -7.15 2.33
N LEU A 38 -4.11 -8.01 1.40
CA LEU A 38 -4.92 -8.44 0.27
C LEU A 38 -5.98 -9.43 0.76
N SER A 39 -7.22 -8.97 0.82
CA SER A 39 -8.32 -9.72 1.41
C SER A 39 -9.64 -9.51 0.65
N GLY A 40 -10.66 -10.27 1.04
CA GLY A 40 -12.00 -10.16 0.47
C GLY A 40 -12.31 -11.13 -0.67
N PRO A 41 -13.53 -11.06 -1.24
CA PRO A 41 -13.98 -12.00 -2.26
C PRO A 41 -13.17 -11.87 -3.56
N GLY A 42 -12.81 -13.01 -4.15
CA GLY A 42 -12.20 -13.06 -5.48
C GLY A 42 -10.71 -12.71 -5.55
N VAL A 43 -10.06 -12.37 -4.43
CA VAL A 43 -8.59 -12.14 -4.39
C VAL A 43 -7.79 -13.43 -4.24
N SER A 44 -8.43 -14.54 -3.87
CA SER A 44 -7.78 -15.84 -3.70
C SER A 44 -8.12 -16.79 -4.85
N PRO A 45 -7.13 -17.49 -5.44
CA PRO A 45 -5.70 -17.34 -5.20
C PRO A 45 -5.14 -16.03 -5.78
N GLY A 46 -4.34 -15.33 -4.99
CA GLY A 46 -3.66 -14.10 -5.42
C GLY A 46 -2.67 -13.62 -4.39
N SER A 47 -1.72 -12.82 -4.84
CA SER A 47 -0.66 -12.23 -4.02
C SER A 47 -0.26 -10.88 -4.57
N PHE A 48 0.23 -10.00 -3.71
CA PHE A 48 1.00 -8.86 -4.17
C PHE A 48 2.22 -9.33 -4.99
N ASN A 49 2.61 -8.49 -5.94
CA ASN A 49 3.82 -8.73 -6.73
C ASN A 49 5.08 -8.58 -5.85
N ALA A 50 6.20 -9.11 -6.32
CA ALA A 50 7.48 -8.90 -5.64
C ALA A 50 7.80 -7.39 -5.55
N ILE A 51 8.38 -6.95 -4.43
CA ILE A 51 8.81 -5.55 -4.27
C ILE A 51 9.88 -5.18 -5.31
N SER A 52 10.68 -6.16 -5.74
CA SER A 52 11.73 -6.01 -6.74
C SER A 52 11.26 -6.21 -8.18
N ASP A 53 9.95 -6.39 -8.44
CA ASP A 53 9.46 -6.53 -9.82
C ASP A 53 9.80 -5.25 -10.61
N PRO A 54 10.48 -5.36 -11.77
CA PRO A 54 10.97 -4.19 -12.50
C PRO A 54 9.87 -3.43 -13.25
N THR A 55 8.68 -4.02 -13.40
CA THR A 55 7.58 -3.46 -14.19
C THR A 55 6.39 -3.08 -13.31
N HIS A 56 6.02 -3.94 -12.39
CA HIS A 56 4.83 -3.80 -11.55
C HIS A 56 5.17 -4.23 -10.12
N PRO A 57 6.02 -3.47 -9.41
CA PRO A 57 6.39 -3.79 -8.03
C PRO A 57 5.17 -3.84 -7.13
N GLY A 58 5.20 -4.73 -6.14
CA GLY A 58 4.11 -4.88 -5.18
C GLY A 58 3.75 -3.56 -4.47
N PHE A 59 4.74 -2.70 -4.28
CA PHE A 59 4.59 -1.35 -3.77
C PHE A 59 5.52 -0.38 -4.50
N ALA A 60 5.03 0.80 -4.84
CA ALA A 60 5.84 1.90 -5.34
C ALA A 60 5.31 3.26 -4.85
N TRP A 61 6.23 4.17 -4.54
CA TRP A 61 5.89 5.57 -4.35
C TRP A 61 5.67 6.26 -5.70
N ILE A 62 4.53 6.90 -5.89
CA ILE A 62 4.30 7.78 -7.05
C ILE A 62 4.94 9.14 -6.81
N GLN A 63 4.84 9.61 -5.58
CA GLN A 63 5.58 10.76 -5.07
C GLN A 63 6.52 10.28 -3.97
N SER A 64 7.83 10.38 -4.21
CA SER A 64 8.82 9.94 -3.23
C SER A 64 8.75 10.78 -1.96
N PRO A 65 8.64 10.16 -0.77
CA PRO A 65 8.70 10.87 0.50
C PRO A 65 10.13 11.34 0.83
N PRO A 66 10.29 12.27 1.79
CA PRO A 66 11.60 12.60 2.33
C PRO A 66 12.30 11.36 2.89
N SER A 67 13.62 11.32 2.75
CA SER A 67 14.43 10.23 3.29
C SER A 67 14.26 10.12 4.80
N GLY A 68 14.14 8.88 5.30
CA GLY A 68 14.01 8.59 6.73
C GLY A 68 12.59 8.61 7.29
N VAL A 69 11.60 9.11 6.54
CA VAL A 69 10.19 9.07 6.98
C VAL A 69 9.63 7.66 6.87
N PHE A 70 9.89 6.97 5.76
CA PHE A 70 9.42 5.61 5.53
C PHE A 70 10.58 4.63 5.39
N GLY A 71 10.38 3.42 5.94
CA GLY A 71 11.28 2.29 5.73
C GLY A 71 11.08 1.65 4.36
N GLN A 72 11.82 0.57 4.10
CA GLN A 72 11.65 -0.21 2.88
C GLN A 72 10.42 -1.10 2.96
N ALA A 73 9.59 -1.11 1.90
CA ALA A 73 8.47 -2.03 1.79
C ALA A 73 8.94 -3.51 1.79
N GLN A 74 8.25 -4.36 2.54
CA GLN A 74 8.52 -5.79 2.68
C GLN A 74 7.28 -6.59 2.32
N LEU A 75 7.44 -7.61 1.47
CA LEU A 75 6.39 -8.57 1.13
C LEU A 75 6.46 -9.76 2.08
N ALA A 76 5.32 -10.14 2.68
CA ALA A 76 5.22 -11.33 3.51
C ALA A 76 5.38 -12.62 2.69
N ASN A 77 5.85 -13.71 3.31
CA ASN A 77 6.16 -14.97 2.63
C ASN A 77 4.96 -15.61 1.88
N ASN A 78 3.75 -15.39 2.39
CA ASN A 78 2.50 -15.85 1.80
C ASN A 78 1.94 -14.88 0.73
N GLY A 79 2.59 -13.73 0.52
CA GLY A 79 2.25 -12.76 -0.52
C GLY A 79 0.98 -11.96 -0.29
N ASP A 80 0.26 -12.18 0.81
CA ASP A 80 -1.01 -11.50 1.12
C ASP A 80 -0.81 -10.15 1.79
N LYS A 81 0.42 -9.83 2.23
CA LYS A 81 0.71 -8.61 2.99
C LYS A 81 1.95 -7.91 2.49
N ILE A 82 1.85 -6.60 2.41
CA ILE A 82 3.00 -5.70 2.32
C ILE A 82 3.06 -4.89 3.60
N THR A 83 4.26 -4.66 4.13
CA THR A 83 4.49 -3.81 5.30
C THR A 83 5.51 -2.73 5.01
N ILE A 84 5.33 -1.55 5.62
CA ILE A 84 6.31 -0.48 5.66
C ILE A 84 6.33 0.10 7.07
N THR A 85 7.49 0.59 7.52
CA THR A 85 7.57 1.40 8.74
C THR A 85 7.38 2.86 8.38
N ASP A 86 6.60 3.59 9.17
CA ASP A 86 6.42 5.03 9.07
C ASP A 86 6.89 5.67 10.38
N ALA A 87 7.86 6.58 10.27
CA ALA A 87 8.42 7.34 11.36
C ALA A 87 7.89 8.77 11.29
N ASN A 88 6.69 9.00 11.82
CA ASN A 88 6.13 10.35 11.95
C ASN A 88 6.57 11.02 13.27
N ASP A 89 7.88 11.09 13.52
CA ASP A 89 8.46 11.50 14.80
C ASP A 89 8.74 13.01 14.92
N SER A 90 8.60 13.77 13.83
CA SER A 90 9.00 15.18 13.74
C SER A 90 8.15 15.97 12.76
N THR A 91 8.21 17.30 12.79
CA THR A 91 7.48 18.13 11.80
C THR A 91 8.04 18.00 10.38
N SER A 92 9.26 17.49 10.22
CA SER A 92 9.84 17.15 8.91
C SER A 92 9.23 15.89 8.28
N SER A 93 8.54 15.07 9.06
CA SER A 93 7.84 13.88 8.60
C SER A 93 6.34 14.13 8.36
N SER A 94 5.85 15.38 8.40
CA SER A 94 4.48 15.73 7.99
C SER A 94 4.35 15.73 6.46
N GLY A 95 3.22 15.27 5.95
CA GLY A 95 2.95 15.31 4.52
C GLY A 95 1.91 14.31 4.05
N GLU A 96 1.68 14.32 2.75
CA GLU A 96 0.79 13.37 2.07
C GLU A 96 1.55 12.74 0.90
N TRP A 97 1.52 11.40 0.81
CA TRP A 97 2.25 10.65 -0.21
C TRP A 97 1.37 9.64 -0.91
N ILE A 98 1.30 9.77 -2.22
CA ILE A 98 0.58 8.84 -3.10
C ILE A 98 1.47 7.63 -3.39
N TYR A 99 0.90 6.44 -3.28
CA TYR A 99 1.56 5.18 -3.60
C TYR A 99 0.70 4.32 -4.54
N GLN A 100 1.34 3.30 -5.12
CA GLN A 100 0.72 2.27 -5.92
C GLN A 100 0.94 0.91 -5.28
N LEU A 101 -0.08 0.06 -5.35
CA LEU A 101 0.03 -1.38 -5.07
C LEU A 101 -0.20 -2.16 -6.35
N CYS A 102 0.56 -3.22 -6.57
CA CYS A 102 0.33 -4.19 -7.66
C CYS A 102 0.19 -5.61 -7.12
N ALA A 103 -0.78 -6.35 -7.63
CA ALA A 103 -1.00 -7.75 -7.29
C ALA A 103 -1.33 -8.58 -8.52
N THR A 104 -1.01 -9.87 -8.46
CA THR A 104 -1.42 -10.86 -9.44
C THR A 104 -2.46 -11.77 -8.80
N ILE A 105 -3.68 -11.72 -9.31
CA ILE A 105 -4.84 -12.49 -8.80
C ILE A 105 -5.31 -13.38 -9.94
N ASN A 106 -5.37 -14.69 -9.71
CA ASN A 106 -5.71 -15.68 -10.75
C ASN A 106 -4.90 -15.53 -12.06
N GLY A 107 -3.64 -15.09 -11.96
CA GLY A 107 -2.76 -14.86 -13.11
C GLY A 107 -2.98 -13.55 -13.86
N ALA A 108 -3.94 -12.72 -13.44
CA ALA A 108 -4.19 -11.39 -14.02
C ALA A 108 -3.58 -10.29 -13.13
N PRO A 109 -2.92 -9.27 -13.72
CA PRO A 109 -2.34 -8.17 -12.97
C PRO A 109 -3.39 -7.10 -12.62
N TYR A 110 -3.33 -6.57 -11.41
CA TYR A 110 -4.21 -5.51 -10.89
C TYR A 110 -3.40 -4.45 -10.15
N SER A 111 -3.87 -3.20 -10.17
CA SER A 111 -3.30 -2.14 -9.33
C SER A 111 -4.33 -1.12 -8.87
N THR A 112 -3.90 -0.25 -7.96
CA THR A 112 -4.69 0.90 -7.50
C THR A 112 -4.79 2.01 -8.56
N ILE A 113 -3.82 2.15 -9.49
CA ILE A 113 -3.71 3.27 -10.45
C ILE A 113 -3.88 2.83 -11.91
N SER A 114 -4.54 3.65 -12.75
CA SER A 114 -4.91 3.48 -14.20
C SER A 114 -3.79 3.20 -15.21
N THR A 115 -2.79 2.38 -14.90
CA THR A 115 -1.68 2.06 -15.82
C THR A 115 -1.60 0.58 -16.22
N LEU A 116 -2.35 -0.32 -15.56
CA LEU A 116 -2.39 -1.75 -15.90
C LEU A 116 -3.58 -2.11 -16.83
N PRO A 117 -3.48 -3.21 -17.62
CA PRO A 117 -4.52 -3.66 -18.55
C PRO A 117 -5.86 -4.05 -17.89
N THR A 118 -5.85 -4.27 -16.57
CA THR A 118 -7.01 -4.59 -15.75
C THR A 118 -7.23 -3.45 -14.76
N ALA A 119 -8.49 -3.03 -14.63
CA ALA A 119 -8.99 -1.74 -14.12
C ALA A 119 -8.44 -1.23 -12.76
N THR A 120 -8.74 0.05 -12.45
CA THR A 120 -8.03 0.82 -11.40
C THR A 120 -8.98 1.64 -10.51
N THR A 121 -8.79 1.65 -9.18
CA THR A 121 -9.56 2.48 -8.24
C THR A 121 -8.63 3.39 -7.43
N THR A 122 -8.43 4.62 -7.93
CA THR A 122 -7.89 5.80 -7.22
C THR A 122 -6.42 5.79 -6.77
N ASN A 123 -5.94 6.98 -6.39
CA ASN A 123 -4.59 7.19 -5.84
C ASN A 123 -4.65 7.08 -4.31
N PRO A 124 -4.29 5.93 -3.69
CA PRO A 124 -4.28 5.83 -2.25
C PRO A 124 -3.13 6.67 -1.67
N VAL A 125 -3.35 7.22 -0.48
CA VAL A 125 -2.44 8.20 0.15
C VAL A 125 -2.09 7.78 1.57
N ILE A 126 -0.85 7.95 2.02
CA ILE A 126 -0.51 7.99 3.46
C ILE A 126 -0.43 9.44 3.90
N LYS A 127 -0.98 9.77 5.07
CA LYS A 127 -0.99 11.14 5.63
C LYS A 127 -0.33 11.16 7.00
N ASN A 128 0.71 11.96 7.14
CA ASN A 128 1.31 12.26 8.43
C ASN A 128 0.84 13.63 8.91
N LEU A 129 0.10 13.64 10.02
CA LEU A 129 -0.63 14.80 10.57
C LEU A 129 -0.12 15.23 11.94
#